data_AF-A0A975B666-F1
#
_entry.id   AF-A0A975B666-F1
#
_cell.length_a   1.000
_cell.length_b   1.000
_cell.length_c   1.000
_cell.angle_alpha   90.00
_cell.angle_beta   90.00
_cell.angle_gamma   90.00
#
_symmetry.space_group_name_H-M   'P 1'
#
loop_
_entity.id
_entity.type
_entity.pdbx_description
1 polymer ?
#
loop_
_entity_poly.entity_id
_entity_poly.type
_entity_poly.pdbx_seq_one_letter_code
_entity_poly.pdbx_strand_id
1 'polypeptide(L)'
;MKKSFIIGLALIFGFIVFMGTYPADVQAKTTFVTIGTGGITGVYYPTGGAIAKIVNQKRKEYGIRATVESTGGSVFNVNAIMAGDLEFGVVQSDRQYQAVKGLAEWKDSGPQKDLCAVFSIHPESVTLVASVDSGIKNIQDLKGKRVNIGNPGSGQRQNSIDALTAVGLNFETDLKAEGVKAAEAPGLLQDGRLDAFFYTVGHPSGAFKEATAGATKVTFVTIDGPGINKLISEKPYYAKSFIPIDLYPGAVNEGNVDTFGVKATFVTSAKVPENVVYAVTKEVFENFEEFKKLHPAYQVLTKEGMLEGMSAPIHPGAMKYYKEAGLMK
;
A
#
# COMPACT_ATOMS: atom_id res chain seq x y z
N MET A 1 -35.82 -70.74 -41.21
CA MET A 1 -37.11 -71.06 -40.54
C MET A 1 -37.08 -70.45 -39.14
N LYS A 2 -38.21 -69.85 -38.74
CA LYS A 2 -38.43 -69.11 -37.47
C LYS A 2 -38.51 -70.06 -36.24
N LYS A 3 -38.47 -69.45 -35.04
CA LYS A 3 -38.94 -69.91 -33.70
C LYS A 3 -37.95 -70.82 -32.94
N SER A 4 -37.71 -70.75 -31.62
CA SER A 4 -38.24 -70.05 -30.43
C SER A 4 -37.19 -70.23 -29.30
N PHE A 5 -36.85 -69.24 -28.47
CA PHE A 5 -37.41 -68.92 -27.14
C PHE A 5 -37.23 -70.00 -26.02
N ILE A 6 -36.46 -69.60 -24.99
CA ILE A 6 -36.45 -69.99 -23.55
C ILE A 6 -35.81 -71.33 -23.12
N ILE A 7 -34.64 -71.22 -22.48
CA ILE A 7 -34.29 -71.73 -21.13
C ILE A 7 -33.24 -70.72 -20.62
N GLY A 8 -33.30 -70.04 -19.46
CA GLY A 8 -33.89 -70.38 -18.17
C GLY A 8 -32.76 -70.41 -17.12
N LEU A 9 -32.43 -69.24 -16.57
CA LEU A 9 -31.92 -68.97 -15.21
C LEU A 9 -30.81 -69.90 -14.63
N ALA A 10 -29.56 -69.43 -14.60
CA ALA A 10 -28.64 -69.51 -13.45
C ALA A 10 -27.20 -69.18 -13.89
N LEU A 11 -26.73 -67.99 -13.54
CA LEU A 11 -25.35 -67.66 -13.13
C LEU A 11 -25.23 -66.13 -13.07
N ILE A 12 -26.03 -65.54 -12.19
CA ILE A 12 -25.71 -64.27 -11.54
C ILE A 12 -24.59 -64.61 -10.57
N PHE A 13 -23.35 -64.23 -10.88
CA PHE A 13 -22.29 -63.79 -9.96
C PHE A 13 -20.95 -63.80 -10.71
N GLY A 14 -20.51 -62.62 -11.15
CA GLY A 14 -19.22 -62.46 -11.83
C GLY A 14 -18.96 -61.06 -12.36
N PHE A 15 -19.60 -60.04 -11.79
CA PHE A 15 -19.27 -58.64 -12.07
C PHE A 15 -18.23 -58.18 -11.03
N ILE A 16 -16.98 -58.62 -11.18
CA ILE A 16 -15.86 -57.94 -10.53
C ILE A 16 -15.41 -56.85 -11.50
N VAL A 17 -16.11 -55.71 -11.42
CA VAL A 17 -15.55 -54.45 -11.88
C VAL A 17 -14.40 -54.15 -10.93
N PHE A 18 -13.17 -54.34 -11.44
CA PHE A 18 -11.96 -53.78 -10.84
C PHE A 18 -12.05 -52.25 -10.97
N MET A 19 -12.92 -51.62 -10.18
CA MET A 19 -12.86 -50.20 -9.90
C MET A 19 -11.65 -50.03 -8.99
N GLY A 20 -10.49 -49.87 -9.63
CA GLY A 20 -9.30 -49.37 -8.96
C GLY A 20 -9.69 -48.07 -8.27
N THR A 21 -9.77 -48.11 -6.95
CA THR A 21 -9.79 -46.94 -6.08
C THR A 21 -8.44 -46.24 -6.26
N TYR A 22 -8.32 -45.43 -7.30
CA TYR A 22 -7.31 -44.38 -7.28
C TYR A 22 -7.68 -43.46 -6.12
N PRO A 23 -6.78 -43.18 -5.17
CA PRO A 23 -7.01 -42.07 -4.26
C PRO A 23 -7.24 -40.84 -5.13
N ALA A 24 -8.42 -40.25 -5.03
CA ALA A 24 -8.62 -38.91 -5.56
C ALA A 24 -7.60 -38.05 -4.82
N ASP A 25 -6.57 -37.59 -5.53
CA ASP A 25 -5.68 -36.56 -5.01
C ASP A 25 -6.59 -35.42 -4.57
N VAL A 26 -6.76 -35.27 -3.25
CA VAL A 26 -7.42 -34.12 -2.65
C VAL A 26 -6.49 -32.96 -2.95
N GLN A 27 -6.69 -32.36 -4.12
CA GLN A 27 -5.91 -31.22 -4.55
C GLN A 27 -6.15 -30.13 -3.51
N ALA A 28 -5.11 -29.82 -2.72
CA ALA A 28 -5.19 -28.82 -1.67
C ALA A 28 -5.83 -27.56 -2.24
N LYS A 29 -6.98 -27.16 -1.67
CA LYS A 29 -7.77 -26.03 -2.14
C LYS A 29 -6.86 -24.80 -2.16
N THR A 30 -6.65 -24.21 -3.35
CA THR A 30 -5.85 -22.99 -3.46
C THR A 30 -6.58 -21.85 -2.76
N THR A 31 -5.93 -21.22 -1.79
CA THR A 31 -6.36 -19.98 -1.16
C THR A 31 -5.92 -18.82 -2.04
N PHE A 32 -6.87 -18.03 -2.53
CA PHE A 32 -6.57 -16.79 -3.25
C PHE A 32 -6.50 -15.66 -2.24
N VAL A 33 -5.48 -14.80 -2.37
CA VAL A 33 -5.34 -13.60 -1.55
C VAL A 33 -5.10 -12.41 -2.46
N THR A 34 -5.86 -11.35 -2.24
CA THR A 34 -5.77 -10.12 -3.01
C THR A 34 -5.20 -9.01 -2.14
N ILE A 35 -4.18 -8.32 -2.67
CA ILE A 35 -3.51 -7.21 -1.99
C ILE A 35 -3.98 -5.88 -2.60
N GLY A 36 -4.70 -5.08 -1.82
CA GLY A 36 -5.00 -3.70 -2.16
C GLY A 36 -3.75 -2.83 -2.10
N THR A 37 -3.43 -2.15 -3.19
CA THR A 37 -2.20 -1.34 -3.29
C THR A 37 -2.52 0.15 -3.39
N GLY A 38 -2.26 0.77 -4.52
CA GLY A 38 -2.52 2.17 -4.82
C GLY A 38 -2.33 2.39 -6.31
N GLY A 39 -2.13 3.65 -6.72
CA GLY A 39 -1.84 3.96 -8.12
C GLY A 39 -0.54 3.30 -8.60
N ILE A 40 -0.52 2.90 -9.89
CA ILE A 40 0.60 2.20 -10.53
C ILE A 40 1.91 3.01 -10.59
N THR A 41 1.83 4.34 -10.49
CA THR A 41 2.99 5.24 -10.46
C THR A 41 3.58 5.43 -9.06
N GLY A 42 2.91 4.88 -8.04
CA GLY A 42 3.36 4.88 -6.65
C GLY A 42 4.20 3.68 -6.29
N VAL A 43 4.53 3.57 -5.00
CA VAL A 43 5.35 2.45 -4.49
C VAL A 43 4.48 1.32 -3.94
N TYR A 44 3.20 1.53 -3.65
CA TYR A 44 2.31 0.47 -3.14
C TYR A 44 2.10 -0.64 -4.17
N TYR A 45 1.90 -0.30 -5.43
CA TYR A 45 1.69 -1.28 -6.50
C TYR A 45 2.90 -2.24 -6.66
N PRO A 46 4.14 -1.76 -6.84
CA PRO A 46 5.30 -2.65 -6.86
C PRO A 46 5.53 -3.36 -5.52
N THR A 47 5.11 -2.78 -4.38
CA THR A 47 5.20 -3.44 -3.06
C THR A 47 4.29 -4.65 -2.97
N GLY A 48 3.02 -4.52 -3.33
CA GLY A 48 2.12 -5.67 -3.42
C GLY A 48 2.66 -6.71 -4.40
N GLY A 49 3.20 -6.26 -5.55
CA GLY A 49 3.75 -7.15 -6.56
C GLY A 49 4.97 -7.94 -6.05
N ALA A 50 5.84 -7.29 -5.28
CA ALA A 50 6.99 -7.89 -4.64
C ALA A 50 6.58 -8.97 -3.61
N ILE A 51 5.62 -8.64 -2.74
CA ILE A 51 5.07 -9.59 -1.76
C ILE A 51 4.42 -10.77 -2.49
N ALA A 52 3.56 -10.50 -3.47
CA ALA A 52 2.88 -11.53 -4.24
C ALA A 52 3.88 -12.44 -4.98
N LYS A 53 4.94 -11.86 -5.58
CA LYS A 53 5.99 -12.63 -6.25
C LYS A 53 6.66 -13.62 -5.29
N ILE A 54 7.11 -13.16 -4.13
CA ILE A 54 7.79 -13.99 -3.13
C ILE A 54 6.85 -15.10 -2.62
N VAL A 55 5.63 -14.75 -2.20
CA VAL A 55 4.66 -15.74 -1.71
C VAL A 55 4.29 -16.78 -2.78
N ASN A 56 4.13 -16.35 -4.03
CA ASN A 56 3.77 -17.25 -5.13
C ASN A 56 4.88 -18.24 -5.50
N GLN A 57 6.17 -17.96 -5.22
CA GLN A 57 7.25 -18.94 -5.37
C GLN A 57 7.02 -20.17 -4.49
N LYS A 58 6.33 -19.99 -3.36
CA LYS A 58 5.97 -21.04 -2.40
C LYS A 58 4.52 -21.51 -2.50
N ARG A 59 3.84 -21.24 -3.62
CA ARG A 59 2.44 -21.64 -3.85
C ARG A 59 2.20 -23.14 -3.63
N LYS A 60 3.15 -24.01 -3.99
CA LYS A 60 3.01 -25.47 -3.79
C LYS A 60 3.09 -25.87 -2.32
N GLU A 61 3.81 -25.10 -1.51
CA GLU A 61 4.02 -25.35 -0.08
C GLU A 61 2.82 -24.85 0.74
N TYR A 62 2.35 -23.63 0.47
CA TYR A 62 1.29 -23.01 1.26
C TYR A 62 -0.12 -23.13 0.66
N GLY A 63 -0.22 -23.51 -0.61
CA GLY A 63 -1.50 -23.48 -1.34
C GLY A 63 -2.02 -22.06 -1.57
N ILE A 64 -1.20 -21.02 -1.42
CA ILE A 64 -1.60 -19.61 -1.55
C ILE A 64 -1.28 -19.10 -2.97
N ARG A 65 -2.22 -18.36 -3.55
CA ARG A 65 -2.00 -17.56 -4.76
C ARG A 65 -2.32 -16.10 -4.47
N ALA A 66 -1.29 -15.26 -4.49
CA ALA A 66 -1.40 -13.82 -4.25
C ALA A 66 -1.53 -13.04 -5.57
N THR A 67 -2.45 -12.08 -5.60
CA THR A 67 -2.61 -11.08 -6.67
C THR A 67 -2.64 -9.68 -6.07
N VAL A 68 -2.51 -8.66 -6.92
CA VAL A 68 -2.53 -7.25 -6.52
C VAL A 68 -3.62 -6.51 -7.26
N GLU A 69 -4.23 -5.54 -6.58
CA GLU A 69 -5.20 -4.64 -7.17
C GLU A 69 -4.72 -3.20 -7.02
N SER A 70 -4.80 -2.44 -8.11
CA SER A 70 -4.57 -1.00 -8.10
C SER A 70 -5.79 -0.30 -7.51
N THR A 71 -5.62 0.46 -6.44
CA THR A 71 -6.74 1.06 -5.71
C THR A 71 -6.64 2.58 -5.57
N GLY A 72 -7.65 3.19 -4.94
CA GLY A 72 -7.63 4.60 -4.56
C GLY A 72 -6.69 4.94 -3.39
N GLY A 73 -6.07 3.94 -2.76
CA GLY A 73 -5.14 4.08 -1.64
C GLY A 73 -5.73 3.65 -0.30
N SER A 74 -5.12 4.15 0.78
CA SER A 74 -5.30 3.67 2.16
C SER A 74 -6.74 3.52 2.64
N VAL A 75 -7.61 4.53 2.49
CA VAL A 75 -9.00 4.45 3.03
C VAL A 75 -9.79 3.38 2.30
N PHE A 76 -9.65 3.31 0.97
CA PHE A 76 -10.26 2.25 0.17
C PHE A 76 -9.75 0.87 0.62
N ASN A 77 -8.44 0.69 0.77
CA ASN A 77 -7.86 -0.59 1.16
C ASN A 77 -8.39 -1.06 2.52
N VAL A 78 -8.41 -0.17 3.53
CA VAL A 78 -8.99 -0.51 4.85
C VAL A 78 -10.45 -0.93 4.71
N ASN A 79 -11.27 -0.14 4.02
CA ASN A 79 -12.70 -0.42 3.90
C ASN A 79 -12.96 -1.73 3.14
N ALA A 80 -12.23 -2.00 2.06
CA ALA A 80 -12.33 -3.24 1.30
C ALA A 80 -11.88 -4.46 2.11
N ILE A 81 -10.85 -4.34 2.95
CA ILE A 81 -10.45 -5.41 3.88
C ILE A 81 -11.54 -5.66 4.94
N MET A 82 -12.13 -4.60 5.48
CA MET A 82 -13.21 -4.72 6.47
C MET A 82 -14.51 -5.28 5.87
N ALA A 83 -14.76 -5.02 4.59
CA ALA A 83 -15.87 -5.60 3.82
C ALA A 83 -15.61 -7.07 3.43
N GLY A 84 -14.35 -7.53 3.46
CA GLY A 84 -13.95 -8.87 3.01
C GLY A 84 -13.73 -8.99 1.50
N ASP A 85 -13.64 -7.87 0.79
CA ASP A 85 -13.36 -7.82 -0.65
C ASP A 85 -11.86 -8.00 -0.95
N LEU A 86 -11.00 -7.72 0.04
CA LEU A 86 -9.54 -7.89 -0.03
C LEU A 86 -9.03 -8.56 1.25
N GLU A 87 -8.09 -9.50 1.12
CA GLU A 87 -7.46 -10.11 2.29
C GLU A 87 -6.41 -9.19 2.92
N PHE A 88 -5.67 -8.47 2.09
CA PHE A 88 -4.56 -7.62 2.52
C PHE A 88 -4.58 -6.26 1.85
N GLY A 89 -3.82 -5.30 2.42
CA GLY A 89 -3.57 -4.05 1.74
C GLY A 89 -2.39 -3.27 2.30
N VAL A 90 -1.89 -2.33 1.50
CA VAL A 90 -0.88 -1.36 1.93
C VAL A 90 -1.59 -0.07 2.37
N VAL A 91 -1.29 0.40 3.57
CA VAL A 91 -1.98 1.51 4.23
C VAL A 91 -0.95 2.38 4.95
N GLN A 92 -1.10 3.69 4.89
CA GLN A 92 -0.21 4.60 5.63
C GLN A 92 -0.44 4.49 7.14
N SER A 93 0.60 4.65 7.95
CA SER A 93 0.55 4.50 9.42
C SER A 93 -0.45 5.45 10.10
N ASP A 94 -0.61 6.67 9.57
CA ASP A 94 -1.60 7.65 10.03
C ASP A 94 -3.05 7.20 9.74
N ARG A 95 -3.30 6.66 8.54
CA ARG A 95 -4.61 6.10 8.16
C ARG A 95 -4.94 4.87 9.00
N GLN A 96 -3.95 4.00 9.22
CA GLN A 96 -4.10 2.84 10.10
C GLN A 96 -4.47 3.26 11.53
N TYR A 97 -3.76 4.26 12.09
CA TYR A 97 -4.09 4.82 13.40
C TYR A 97 -5.54 5.34 13.46
N GLN A 98 -5.94 6.12 12.46
CA GLN A 98 -7.27 6.75 12.43
C GLN A 98 -8.38 5.71 12.25
N ALA A 99 -8.17 4.68 11.42
CA ALA A 99 -9.10 3.56 11.27
C ALA A 99 -9.32 2.82 12.59
N VAL A 100 -8.23 2.45 13.29
CA VAL A 100 -8.30 1.75 14.58
C VAL A 100 -8.96 2.60 15.66
N LYS A 101 -8.89 3.92 15.56
CA LYS A 101 -9.51 4.86 16.51
C LYS A 101 -10.90 5.35 16.10
N GLY A 102 -11.39 5.02 14.89
CA GLY A 102 -12.67 5.52 14.38
C GLY A 102 -12.67 7.04 14.14
N LEU A 103 -11.55 7.57 13.67
CA LEU A 103 -11.35 9.00 13.40
C LEU A 103 -11.45 9.29 11.90
N ALA A 104 -11.43 10.58 11.54
CA ALA A 104 -11.43 11.07 10.15
C ALA A 104 -12.52 10.42 9.28
N GLU A 105 -12.15 9.62 8.27
CA GLU A 105 -13.07 8.94 7.35
C GLU A 105 -13.95 7.89 8.03
N TRP A 106 -13.60 7.47 9.25
CA TRP A 106 -14.33 6.47 10.03
C TRP A 106 -15.13 7.06 11.19
N LYS A 107 -15.35 8.39 11.24
CA LYS A 107 -16.13 9.05 12.31
C LYS A 107 -17.54 8.46 12.46
N ASP A 108 -18.20 8.16 11.34
CA ASP A 108 -19.59 7.68 11.33
C ASP A 108 -19.67 6.15 11.46
N SER A 109 -18.67 5.41 10.96
CA SER A 109 -18.62 3.95 11.03
C SER A 109 -17.99 3.43 12.33
N GLY A 110 -17.30 4.29 13.08
CA GLY A 110 -16.56 3.93 14.28
C GLY A 110 -15.25 3.16 14.02
N PRO A 111 -14.57 2.71 15.10
CA PRO A 111 -13.31 1.97 15.03
C PRO A 111 -13.37 0.69 14.19
N GLN A 112 -12.38 0.50 13.31
CA GLN A 112 -12.20 -0.70 12.50
C GLN A 112 -11.54 -1.81 13.33
N LYS A 113 -12.34 -2.49 14.17
CA LYS A 113 -11.85 -3.41 15.21
C LYS A 113 -11.17 -4.68 14.68
N ASP A 114 -11.56 -5.13 13.49
CA ASP A 114 -10.99 -6.32 12.86
C ASP A 114 -9.73 -6.01 12.05
N LEU A 115 -9.29 -4.75 11.96
CA LEU A 115 -8.07 -4.38 11.25
C LEU A 115 -6.85 -4.82 12.05
N CYS A 116 -5.97 -5.60 11.42
CA CYS A 116 -4.71 -6.05 12.00
C CYS A 116 -3.52 -5.56 11.20
N ALA A 117 -2.43 -5.24 11.90
CA ALA A 117 -1.14 -5.01 11.28
C ALA A 117 -0.44 -6.34 11.00
N VAL A 118 0.33 -6.38 9.92
CA VAL A 118 1.27 -7.47 9.62
C VAL A 118 2.67 -6.95 9.90
N PHE A 119 3.20 -6.06 9.07
CA PHE A 119 4.48 -5.36 9.23
C PHE A 119 4.44 -3.97 8.59
N SER A 120 5.37 -3.10 8.97
CA SER A 120 5.70 -1.87 8.24
C SER A 120 6.66 -2.12 7.08
N ILE A 121 6.70 -1.18 6.16
CA ILE A 121 7.48 -1.24 4.93
C ILE A 121 8.37 0.01 4.89
N HIS A 122 8.27 0.83 3.85
CA HIS A 122 9.16 1.97 3.61
C HIS A 122 8.58 3.27 4.19
N PRO A 123 9.43 4.27 4.49
CA PRO A 123 8.96 5.61 4.80
C PRO A 123 8.32 6.26 3.56
N GLU A 124 7.28 7.06 3.78
CA GLU A 124 6.62 7.84 2.74
C GLU A 124 6.72 9.33 3.09
N SER A 125 7.44 10.07 2.25
CA SER A 125 7.66 11.49 2.44
C SER A 125 6.49 12.27 1.84
N VAL A 126 5.92 13.21 2.59
CA VAL A 126 4.96 14.18 2.05
C VAL A 126 5.75 15.07 1.11
N THR A 127 5.45 15.01 -0.19
CA THR A 127 6.27 15.68 -1.19
C THR A 127 5.42 16.65 -2.00
N LEU A 128 5.89 17.89 -2.12
CA LEU A 128 5.29 18.94 -2.93
C LEU A 128 6.22 19.26 -4.10
N VAL A 129 5.72 19.11 -5.32
CA VAL A 129 6.40 19.54 -6.54
C VAL A 129 5.64 20.70 -7.16
N ALA A 130 6.37 21.74 -7.57
CA ALA A 130 5.83 22.90 -8.25
C ALA A 130 6.56 23.15 -9.57
N SER A 131 5.87 23.73 -10.54
CA SER A 131 6.53 24.28 -11.73
C SER A 131 7.35 25.51 -11.32
N VAL A 132 8.53 25.71 -11.92
CA VAL A 132 9.38 26.88 -11.65
C VAL A 132 8.65 28.18 -12.03
N ASP A 133 7.91 28.15 -13.13
CA ASP A 133 7.16 29.30 -13.66
C ASP A 133 6.01 29.76 -12.75
N SER A 134 5.51 28.87 -11.87
CA SER A 134 4.49 29.25 -10.88
C SER A 134 5.02 30.20 -9.81
N GLY A 135 6.33 30.32 -9.64
CA GLY A 135 6.99 31.13 -8.62
C GLY A 135 6.86 30.58 -7.19
N ILE A 136 6.39 29.34 -7.01
CA ILE A 136 6.24 28.71 -5.69
C ILE A 136 7.63 28.30 -5.17
N LYS A 137 8.07 28.91 -4.07
CA LYS A 137 9.35 28.60 -3.41
C LYS A 137 9.16 27.97 -2.04
N ASN A 138 8.03 28.23 -1.40
CA ASN A 138 7.62 27.65 -0.11
C ASN A 138 6.13 27.29 -0.14
N ILE A 139 5.69 26.53 0.86
CA ILE A 139 4.29 26.07 0.94
C ILE A 139 3.26 27.21 1.09
N GLN A 140 3.64 28.38 1.63
CA GLN A 140 2.75 29.54 1.73
C GLN A 140 2.47 30.18 0.37
N ASP A 141 3.38 30.05 -0.60
CA ASP A 141 3.21 30.55 -1.97
C ASP A 141 2.12 29.80 -2.76
N LEU A 142 1.54 28.74 -2.19
CA LEU A 142 0.40 28.01 -2.78
C LEU A 142 -0.89 28.84 -2.82
N LYS A 143 -0.94 29.98 -2.12
CA LYS A 143 -2.12 30.86 -2.11
C LYS A 143 -2.49 31.33 -3.53
N GLY A 144 -3.74 31.08 -3.92
CA GLY A 144 -4.30 31.40 -5.24
C GLY A 144 -3.87 30.46 -6.37
N LYS A 145 -3.03 29.46 -6.09
CA LYS A 145 -2.50 28.51 -7.08
C LYS A 145 -3.44 27.32 -7.29
N ARG A 146 -3.30 26.65 -8.44
CA ARG A 146 -3.96 25.39 -8.79
C ARG A 146 -3.12 24.24 -8.28
N VAL A 147 -3.59 23.59 -7.23
CA VAL A 147 -2.79 22.62 -6.48
C VAL A 147 -3.55 21.32 -6.40
N ASN A 148 -2.98 20.24 -6.93
CA ASN A 148 -3.52 18.92 -6.64
C ASN A 148 -3.14 18.51 -5.22
N ILE A 149 -4.15 18.36 -4.37
CA ILE A 149 -4.01 17.89 -2.99
C ILE A 149 -4.29 16.39 -2.88
N GLY A 150 -4.57 15.69 -3.98
CA GLY A 150 -4.77 14.25 -4.00
C GLY A 150 -6.25 13.83 -4.01
N ASN A 151 -6.50 12.65 -4.57
CA ASN A 151 -7.84 12.10 -4.74
C ASN A 151 -8.55 11.81 -3.40
N PRO A 152 -9.88 11.97 -3.34
CA PRO A 152 -10.67 11.59 -2.17
C PRO A 152 -10.36 10.16 -1.69
N GLY A 153 -10.29 9.98 -0.36
CA GLY A 153 -9.96 8.69 0.27
C GLY A 153 -8.48 8.27 0.18
N SER A 154 -7.61 9.05 -0.46
CA SER A 154 -6.18 8.80 -0.41
C SER A 154 -5.57 9.41 0.85
N GLY A 155 -4.58 8.74 1.46
CA GLY A 155 -3.92 9.29 2.63
C GLY A 155 -3.04 10.52 2.32
N GLN A 156 -2.47 10.61 1.10
CA GLN A 156 -1.83 11.84 0.60
C GLN A 156 -2.75 13.07 0.70
N ARG A 157 -4.07 12.91 0.56
CA ARG A 157 -5.02 14.02 0.66
C ARG A 157 -5.04 14.58 2.06
N GLN A 158 -5.15 13.72 3.06
CA GLN A 158 -5.10 14.18 4.44
C GLN A 158 -3.72 14.74 4.80
N ASN A 159 -2.62 14.14 4.33
CA ASN A 159 -1.29 14.69 4.63
C ASN A 159 -1.10 16.10 4.01
N SER A 160 -1.63 16.32 2.80
CA SER A 160 -1.62 17.64 2.14
C SER A 160 -2.42 18.67 2.94
N ILE A 161 -3.63 18.30 3.38
CA ILE A 161 -4.47 19.16 4.22
C ILE A 161 -3.80 19.46 5.56
N ASP A 162 -3.17 18.47 6.19
CA ASP A 162 -2.44 18.65 7.45
C ASP A 162 -1.26 19.61 7.27
N ALA A 163 -0.48 19.46 6.19
CA ALA A 163 0.64 20.34 5.87
C ALA A 163 0.18 21.79 5.62
N LEU A 164 -0.88 21.97 4.83
CA LEU A 164 -1.48 23.29 4.55
C LEU A 164 -2.01 23.95 5.83
N THR A 165 -2.75 23.18 6.64
CA THR A 165 -3.32 23.68 7.90
C THR A 165 -2.23 24.07 8.89
N ALA A 166 -1.15 23.28 8.97
CA ALA A 166 -0.01 23.54 9.85
C ALA A 166 0.69 24.86 9.52
N VAL A 167 0.61 25.33 8.27
CA VAL A 167 1.15 26.62 7.85
C VAL A 167 0.10 27.74 7.74
N GLY A 168 -1.12 27.49 8.20
CA GLY A 168 -2.20 28.46 8.25
C GLY A 168 -2.94 28.67 6.93
N LEU A 169 -2.83 27.75 5.96
CA LEU A 169 -3.61 27.77 4.73
C LEU A 169 -4.85 26.89 4.84
N ASN A 170 -5.99 27.39 4.38
CA ASN A 170 -7.20 26.60 4.20
C ASN A 170 -7.29 26.14 2.74
N PHE A 171 -7.29 24.82 2.53
CA PHE A 171 -7.33 24.24 1.17
C PHE A 171 -8.61 24.58 0.39
N GLU A 172 -9.70 24.91 1.07
CA GLU A 172 -10.99 25.24 0.44
C GLU A 172 -11.06 26.70 -0.04
N THR A 173 -10.34 27.61 0.61
CA THR A 173 -10.49 29.05 0.39
C THR A 173 -9.22 29.74 -0.11
N ASP A 174 -8.04 29.25 0.27
CA ASP A 174 -6.78 29.89 -0.09
C ASP A 174 -6.19 29.37 -1.41
N LEU A 175 -6.64 28.21 -1.92
CA LEU A 175 -6.12 27.58 -3.13
C LEU A 175 -7.26 27.21 -4.09
N LYS A 176 -6.91 26.95 -5.35
CA LYS A 176 -7.76 26.19 -6.27
C LYS A 176 -7.39 24.72 -6.14
N ALA A 177 -7.98 24.04 -5.16
CA ALA A 177 -7.64 22.66 -4.84
C ALA A 177 -8.23 21.68 -5.85
N GLU A 178 -7.36 20.84 -6.42
CA GLU A 178 -7.71 19.73 -7.31
C GLU A 178 -7.53 18.39 -6.59
N GLY A 179 -8.29 17.38 -7.01
CA GLY A 179 -8.34 16.07 -6.35
C GLY A 179 -8.13 14.91 -7.31
N VAL A 180 -7.11 15.00 -8.17
CA VAL A 180 -6.79 13.96 -9.17
C VAL A 180 -5.89 12.88 -8.59
N LYS A 181 -5.80 11.73 -9.27
CA LYS A 181 -4.88 10.65 -8.86
C LYS A 181 -3.43 11.09 -9.10
N ALA A 182 -2.51 10.54 -8.30
CA ALA A 182 -1.08 10.86 -8.41
C ALA A 182 -0.48 10.54 -9.79
N ALA A 183 -1.05 9.58 -10.53
CA ALA A 183 -0.62 9.27 -11.90
C ALA A 183 -1.01 10.33 -12.94
N GLU A 184 -2.00 11.18 -12.65
CA GLU A 184 -2.49 12.20 -13.58
C GLU A 184 -1.81 13.56 -13.34
N ALA A 185 -1.39 13.81 -12.10
CA ALA A 185 -0.84 15.10 -11.69
C ALA A 185 0.41 15.56 -12.45
N PRO A 186 1.40 14.69 -12.77
CA PRO A 186 2.58 15.09 -13.54
C PRO A 186 2.24 15.65 -14.91
N GLY A 187 1.41 14.96 -15.68
CA GLY A 187 0.95 15.42 -16.99
C GLY A 187 0.19 16.74 -16.91
N LEU A 188 -0.72 16.88 -15.94
CA LEU A 188 -1.45 18.14 -15.74
C LEU A 188 -0.53 19.32 -15.36
N LEU A 189 0.54 19.07 -14.60
CA LEU A 189 1.55 20.08 -14.31
C LEU A 189 2.34 20.45 -15.57
N GLN A 190 2.75 19.45 -16.36
CA GLN A 190 3.49 19.66 -17.60
C GLN A 190 2.67 20.43 -18.64
N ASP A 191 1.35 20.20 -18.68
CA ASP A 191 0.39 20.94 -19.51
C ASP A 191 0.05 22.35 -18.98
N GLY A 192 0.63 22.76 -17.84
CA GLY A 192 0.33 24.05 -17.20
C GLY A 192 -1.10 24.15 -16.65
N ARG A 193 -1.78 23.02 -16.44
CA ARG A 193 -3.12 22.93 -15.84
C ARG A 193 -3.06 22.93 -14.30
N LEU A 194 -1.96 22.45 -13.74
CA LEU A 194 -1.61 22.57 -12.33
C LEU A 194 -0.36 23.43 -12.16
N ASP A 195 -0.31 24.20 -11.07
CA ASP A 195 0.90 24.94 -10.68
C ASP A 195 1.81 24.08 -9.80
N ALA A 196 1.19 23.23 -8.97
CA ALA A 196 1.86 22.29 -8.08
C ALA A 196 1.00 21.05 -7.79
N PHE A 197 1.63 19.99 -7.27
CA PHE A 197 0.92 18.84 -6.73
C PHE A 197 1.64 18.24 -5.54
N PHE A 198 0.85 17.75 -4.59
CA PHE A 198 1.31 16.89 -3.51
C PHE A 198 1.26 15.42 -3.93
N TYR A 199 2.20 14.63 -3.41
CA TYR A 199 2.08 13.19 -3.30
C TYR A 199 2.90 12.67 -2.10
N THR A 200 2.24 11.99 -1.17
CA THR A 200 2.92 11.25 -0.09
C THR A 200 3.27 9.85 -0.58
N VAL A 201 4.56 9.56 -0.72
CA VAL A 201 5.03 8.30 -1.31
C VAL A 201 6.48 8.01 -0.93
N GLY A 202 6.91 6.75 -1.05
CA GLY A 202 8.33 6.39 -1.02
C GLY A 202 9.11 6.91 -2.23
N HIS A 203 10.43 7.05 -2.08
CA HIS A 203 11.33 7.50 -3.13
C HIS A 203 12.25 6.35 -3.59
N PRO A 204 12.53 6.22 -4.91
CA PRO A 204 11.98 7.03 -6.00
C PRO A 204 10.53 6.67 -6.34
N SER A 205 9.78 7.63 -6.89
CA SER A 205 8.40 7.45 -7.37
C SER A 205 8.30 7.73 -8.88
N GLY A 206 7.46 6.96 -9.58
CA GLY A 206 7.23 7.12 -11.01
C GLY A 206 6.61 8.48 -11.34
N ALA A 207 5.67 8.96 -10.52
CA ALA A 207 5.02 10.26 -10.72
C ALA A 207 6.02 11.43 -10.70
N PHE A 208 6.99 11.40 -9.77
CA PHE A 208 8.01 12.45 -9.69
C PHE A 208 9.08 12.33 -10.79
N LYS A 209 9.42 11.11 -11.22
CA LYS A 209 10.26 10.92 -12.40
C LYS A 209 9.61 11.49 -13.66
N GLU A 210 8.32 11.24 -13.85
CA GLU A 210 7.57 11.80 -14.97
C GLU A 210 7.53 13.33 -14.91
N ALA A 211 7.19 13.90 -13.75
CA ALA A 211 7.12 15.35 -13.57
C ALA A 211 8.46 16.05 -13.86
N THR A 212 9.58 15.41 -13.53
CA THR A 212 10.93 15.97 -13.68
C THR A 212 11.54 15.73 -15.06
N ALA A 213 11.06 14.72 -15.80
CA ALA A 213 11.52 14.44 -17.15
C ALA A 213 10.86 15.31 -18.24
N GLY A 214 9.80 16.05 -17.90
CA GLY A 214 9.06 16.88 -18.84
C GLY A 214 9.75 18.21 -19.22
N ALA A 215 9.10 18.95 -20.12
CA ALA A 215 9.62 20.22 -20.65
C ALA A 215 9.54 21.36 -19.61
N THR A 216 8.44 21.44 -18.87
CA THR A 216 8.24 22.41 -17.79
C THR A 216 9.21 22.07 -16.66
N LYS A 217 10.07 23.03 -16.30
CA LYS A 217 11.00 22.85 -15.19
C LYS A 217 10.26 22.82 -13.87
N VAL A 218 10.67 21.93 -12.98
CA VAL A 218 10.03 21.71 -11.68
C VAL A 218 11.02 21.81 -10.55
N THR A 219 10.50 22.18 -9.39
CA THR A 219 11.22 22.20 -8.12
C THR A 219 10.44 21.41 -7.08
N PHE A 220 11.14 20.68 -6.22
CA PHE A 220 10.61 20.14 -4.98
C PHE A 220 10.63 21.24 -3.92
N VAL A 221 9.51 21.43 -3.23
CA VAL A 221 9.31 22.51 -2.27
C VAL A 221 9.46 21.96 -0.86
N THR A 222 10.29 22.60 -0.04
CA THR A 222 10.47 22.25 1.38
C THR A 222 9.15 22.34 2.14
N ILE A 223 8.84 21.31 2.95
CA ILE A 223 7.70 21.31 3.86
C ILE A 223 8.21 21.18 5.28
N ASP A 224 8.69 22.30 5.81
CA ASP A 224 9.26 22.38 7.15
C ASP A 224 8.84 23.70 7.84
N GLY A 225 9.20 23.84 9.12
CA GLY A 225 9.02 25.04 9.91
C GLY A 225 8.27 24.79 11.22
N PRO A 226 8.01 25.85 12.02
CA PRO A 226 7.41 25.73 13.34
C PRO A 226 6.05 25.02 13.33
N GLY A 227 5.21 25.28 12.33
CA GLY A 227 3.91 24.63 12.18
C GLY A 227 4.03 23.12 11.94
N ILE A 228 4.95 22.72 11.06
CA ILE A 228 5.24 21.30 10.77
C ILE A 228 5.86 20.61 11.99
N ASN A 229 6.77 21.27 12.70
CA ASN A 229 7.34 20.75 13.96
C ASN A 229 6.27 20.49 15.01
N LYS A 230 5.33 21.42 15.17
CA LYS A 230 4.18 21.26 16.06
C LYS A 230 3.32 20.08 15.62
N LEU A 231 2.98 19.98 14.34
CA LEU A 231 2.21 18.86 13.78
C LEU A 231 2.87 17.51 14.10
N ILE A 232 4.18 17.37 13.87
CA ILE A 232 4.94 16.16 14.19
C ILE A 232 4.88 15.85 15.69
N SER A 233 5.02 16.86 16.55
CA SER A 233 4.98 16.65 18.01
C SER A 233 3.60 16.20 18.53
N GLU A 234 2.51 16.61 17.86
CA GLU A 234 1.13 16.31 18.27
C GLU A 234 0.62 14.99 17.68
N LYS A 235 1.22 14.51 16.60
CA LYS A 235 0.75 13.35 15.83
C LYS A 235 1.82 12.24 15.84
N PRO A 236 1.62 11.16 16.62
CA PRO A 236 2.65 10.13 16.82
C PRO A 236 2.97 9.28 15.58
N TYR A 237 2.22 9.46 14.50
CA TYR A 237 2.41 8.76 13.23
C TYR A 237 3.20 9.57 12.19
N TYR A 238 3.55 10.84 12.48
CA TYR A 238 4.41 11.65 11.63
C TYR A 238 5.84 11.69 12.18
N ALA A 239 6.80 11.75 11.27
CA ALA A 239 8.22 11.94 11.58
C ALA A 239 8.87 12.89 10.57
N LYS A 240 10.03 13.45 10.93
CA LYS A 240 10.88 14.17 9.97
C LYS A 240 11.32 13.23 8.84
N SER A 241 11.38 13.76 7.64
CA SER A 241 11.84 13.05 6.44
C SER A 241 12.53 14.02 5.49
N PHE A 242 13.09 13.50 4.41
CA PHE A 242 13.65 14.29 3.32
C PHE A 242 13.41 13.60 1.98
N ILE A 243 13.60 14.34 0.91
CA ILE A 243 13.53 13.87 -0.48
C ILE A 243 14.95 13.83 -1.04
N PRO A 244 15.47 12.64 -1.40
CA PRO A 244 16.75 12.54 -2.10
C PRO A 244 16.63 13.05 -3.53
N ILE A 245 17.22 14.21 -3.83
CA ILE A 245 17.07 14.87 -5.14
C ILE A 245 17.93 14.21 -6.23
N ASP A 246 18.98 13.48 -5.86
CA ASP A 246 19.79 12.65 -6.76
C ASP A 246 18.96 11.61 -7.54
N LEU A 247 17.81 11.22 -7.01
CA LEU A 247 16.84 10.33 -7.67
C LEU A 247 16.04 11.03 -8.80
N TYR A 248 16.14 12.35 -8.93
CA TYR A 248 15.32 13.20 -9.81
C TYR A 248 16.16 14.27 -10.55
N PRO A 249 17.08 13.86 -11.44
CA PRO A 249 18.04 14.77 -12.08
C PRO A 249 17.42 15.87 -12.97
N GLY A 250 16.13 15.78 -13.31
CA GLY A 250 15.43 16.81 -14.07
C GLY A 250 14.87 17.97 -13.22
N ALA A 251 14.89 17.84 -11.90
CA ALA A 251 14.51 18.92 -10.99
C ALA A 251 15.62 19.99 -10.89
N VAL A 252 15.24 21.22 -10.60
CA VAL A 252 16.20 22.34 -10.47
C VAL A 252 16.84 22.44 -9.08
N ASN A 253 16.46 21.56 -8.15
CA ASN A 253 16.99 21.55 -6.78
C ASN A 253 18.47 21.17 -6.75
N GLU A 254 19.26 21.84 -5.89
CA GLU A 254 20.71 21.59 -5.75
C GLU A 254 21.06 20.59 -4.63
N GLY A 255 20.08 20.20 -3.80
CA GLY A 255 20.30 19.31 -2.67
C GLY A 255 18.98 18.73 -2.15
N ASN A 256 19.08 17.81 -1.17
CA ASN A 256 17.91 17.17 -0.57
C ASN A 256 16.93 18.19 -0.02
N VAL A 257 15.64 17.87 -0.11
CA VAL A 257 14.55 18.75 0.33
C VAL A 257 13.92 18.19 1.59
N ASP A 258 13.95 18.98 2.66
CA ASP A 258 13.39 18.60 3.96
C ASP A 258 11.86 18.59 3.95
N THR A 259 11.30 17.60 4.63
CA THR A 259 9.86 17.41 4.77
C THR A 259 9.52 16.60 6.05
N PHE A 260 8.29 16.09 6.11
CA PHE A 260 7.84 15.10 7.07
C PHE A 260 7.19 13.93 6.34
N GLY A 261 6.89 12.86 7.07
CA GLY A 261 6.36 11.65 6.45
C GLY A 261 5.73 10.69 7.43
N VAL A 262 5.24 9.59 6.88
CA VAL A 262 4.62 8.44 7.55
C VAL A 262 5.39 7.17 7.19
N LYS A 263 4.96 6.01 7.72
CA LYS A 263 5.40 4.70 7.22
C LYS A 263 4.28 4.03 6.43
N ALA A 264 4.64 3.38 5.33
CA ALA A 264 3.76 2.42 4.68
C ALA A 264 3.63 1.17 5.59
N THR A 265 2.43 0.68 5.79
CA THR A 265 2.14 -0.54 6.58
C THR A 265 1.40 -1.57 5.74
N PHE A 266 1.69 -2.84 5.96
CA PHE A 266 0.96 -3.97 5.41
C PHE A 266 -0.05 -4.45 6.44
N VAL A 267 -1.33 -4.47 6.06
CA VAL A 267 -2.46 -4.76 6.95
C VAL A 267 -3.34 -5.86 6.40
N THR A 268 -4.12 -6.46 7.28
CA THR A 268 -5.05 -7.57 7.01
C THR A 268 -6.27 -7.46 7.92
N SER A 269 -7.27 -8.31 7.71
CA SER A 269 -8.33 -8.55 8.70
C SER A 269 -7.93 -9.64 9.70
N ALA A 270 -8.41 -9.55 10.94
CA ALA A 270 -8.40 -10.63 11.94
C ALA A 270 -9.12 -11.90 11.47
N LYS A 271 -9.95 -11.79 10.43
CA LYS A 271 -10.68 -12.91 9.81
C LYS A 271 -9.83 -13.69 8.81
N VAL A 272 -8.69 -13.16 8.38
CA VAL A 272 -7.80 -13.89 7.47
C VAL A 272 -7.13 -15.04 8.25
N PRO A 273 -7.12 -16.28 7.73
CA PRO A 273 -6.58 -17.42 8.46
C PRO A 273 -5.12 -17.21 8.94
N GLU A 274 -4.83 -17.65 10.17
CA GLU A 274 -3.50 -17.52 10.80
C GLU A 274 -2.38 -18.05 9.90
N ASN A 275 -2.58 -19.22 9.28
CA ASN A 275 -1.60 -19.86 8.42
C ASN A 275 -1.30 -19.04 7.14
N VAL A 276 -2.29 -18.30 6.62
CA VAL A 276 -2.10 -17.42 5.46
C VAL A 276 -1.23 -16.23 5.84
N VAL A 277 -1.55 -15.56 6.94
CA VAL A 277 -0.79 -14.39 7.40
C VAL A 277 0.62 -14.80 7.87
N TYR A 278 0.76 -15.95 8.53
CA TYR A 278 2.05 -16.54 8.90
C TYR A 278 2.92 -16.76 7.66
N ALA A 279 2.39 -17.43 6.63
CA ALA A 279 3.14 -17.70 5.41
C ALA A 279 3.59 -16.41 4.71
N VAL A 280 2.70 -15.42 4.57
CA VAL A 280 3.05 -14.12 3.96
C VAL A 280 4.13 -13.41 4.77
N THR A 281 4.00 -13.38 6.10
CA THR A 281 4.99 -12.73 6.98
C THR A 281 6.34 -13.44 6.89
N LYS A 282 6.34 -14.76 7.02
CA LYS A 282 7.54 -15.59 6.98
C LYS A 282 8.30 -15.39 5.68
N GLU A 283 7.63 -15.51 4.54
CA GLU A 283 8.31 -15.43 3.25
C GLU A 283 8.89 -14.04 2.98
N VAL A 284 8.25 -12.96 3.43
CA VAL A 284 8.83 -11.61 3.30
C VAL A 284 10.09 -11.46 4.15
N PHE A 285 10.08 -11.94 5.40
CA PHE A 285 11.20 -11.78 6.33
C PHE A 285 12.34 -12.79 6.13
N GLU A 286 12.06 -14.00 5.64
CA GLU A 286 13.10 -14.98 5.32
C GLU A 286 13.78 -14.68 3.99
N ASN A 287 13.04 -14.14 3.01
CA ASN A 287 13.58 -13.67 1.74
C ASN A 287 13.89 -12.16 1.76
N PHE A 288 14.22 -11.61 2.94
CA PHE A 288 14.34 -10.17 3.16
C PHE A 288 15.30 -9.47 2.18
N GLU A 289 16.48 -10.07 1.93
CA GLU A 289 17.45 -9.48 0.99
C GLU A 289 16.99 -9.55 -0.47
N GLU A 290 16.19 -10.55 -0.85
CA GLU A 290 15.53 -10.56 -2.17
C GLU A 290 14.45 -9.48 -2.22
N PHE A 291 13.61 -9.40 -1.18
CA PHE A 291 12.56 -8.39 -1.07
C PHE A 291 13.14 -6.99 -1.25
N LYS A 292 14.22 -6.65 -0.54
CA LYS A 292 14.90 -5.34 -0.65
C LYS A 292 15.30 -4.99 -2.08
N LYS A 293 15.74 -5.97 -2.88
CA LYS A 293 16.17 -5.76 -4.27
C LYS A 293 15.01 -5.47 -5.24
N LEU A 294 13.76 -5.73 -4.84
CA LEU A 294 12.60 -5.56 -5.72
C LEU A 294 12.17 -4.09 -5.88
N HIS A 295 12.65 -3.17 -5.03
CA HIS A 295 12.46 -1.73 -5.22
C HIS A 295 13.50 -0.91 -4.44
N PRO A 296 14.01 0.22 -4.95
CA PRO A 296 15.00 1.03 -4.24
C PRO A 296 14.51 1.57 -2.89
N ALA A 297 13.21 1.88 -2.77
CA ALA A 297 12.62 2.32 -1.50
C ALA A 297 12.76 1.31 -0.35
N TYR A 298 13.06 0.04 -0.64
CA TYR A 298 13.21 -1.00 0.37
C TYR A 298 14.66 -1.12 0.89
N GLN A 299 15.62 -0.42 0.29
CA GLN A 299 17.04 -0.55 0.65
C GLN A 299 17.32 -0.12 2.10
N VAL A 300 16.52 0.80 2.64
CA VAL A 300 16.62 1.31 4.01
C VAL A 300 15.97 0.39 5.06
N LEU A 301 15.30 -0.69 4.64
CA LEU A 301 14.60 -1.57 5.58
C LEU A 301 15.58 -2.35 6.44
N THR A 302 15.19 -2.50 7.70
CA THR A 302 15.68 -3.51 8.67
C THR A 302 14.49 -4.33 9.16
N LYS A 303 14.73 -5.58 9.60
CA LYS A 303 13.64 -6.43 10.11
C LYS A 303 12.98 -5.83 11.34
N GLU A 304 13.78 -5.22 12.22
CA GLU A 304 13.31 -4.55 13.43
C GLU A 304 12.50 -3.29 13.09
N GLY A 305 12.97 -2.50 12.12
CA GLY A 305 12.27 -1.28 11.69
C GLY A 305 10.92 -1.55 11.03
N MET A 306 10.75 -2.74 10.44
CA MET A 306 9.46 -3.24 9.93
C MET A 306 8.46 -3.62 11.04
N LEU A 307 8.87 -3.60 12.31
CA LEU A 307 7.98 -3.83 13.46
C LEU A 307 7.49 -2.55 14.14
N GLU A 308 7.90 -1.38 13.64
CA GLU A 308 7.55 -0.08 14.19
C GLU A 308 6.46 0.62 13.38
N GLY A 309 5.79 1.63 13.94
CA GLY A 309 4.83 2.46 13.20
C GLY A 309 3.49 1.77 12.90
N MET A 310 3.24 0.62 13.53
CA MET A 310 1.97 -0.09 13.47
C MET A 310 1.07 0.31 14.64
N SER A 311 -0.13 0.80 14.35
CA SER A 311 -1.14 1.21 15.34
C SER A 311 -2.25 0.17 15.55
N ALA A 312 -2.44 -0.73 14.57
CA ALA A 312 -3.37 -1.85 14.70
C ALA A 312 -2.74 -3.00 15.49
N PRO A 313 -3.54 -3.83 16.18
CA PRO A 313 -3.05 -5.08 16.77
C PRO A 313 -2.35 -5.95 15.73
N ILE A 314 -1.24 -6.59 16.10
CA ILE A 314 -0.53 -7.50 15.19
C ILE A 314 -1.37 -8.76 15.01
N HIS A 315 -1.54 -9.19 13.76
CA HIS A 315 -2.27 -10.41 13.45
C HIS A 315 -1.61 -11.64 14.10
N PRO A 316 -2.37 -12.60 14.67
CA PRO A 316 -1.79 -13.78 15.33
C PRO A 316 -0.76 -14.55 14.48
N GLY A 317 -1.02 -14.70 13.18
CA GLY A 317 -0.09 -15.35 12.25
C GLY A 317 1.25 -14.62 12.08
N ALA A 318 1.23 -13.29 12.04
CA ALA A 318 2.44 -12.48 11.99
C ALA A 318 3.20 -12.55 13.33
N MET A 319 2.47 -12.40 14.44
CA MET A 319 3.03 -12.52 15.80
C MET A 319 3.71 -13.87 16.04
N LYS A 320 3.10 -14.97 15.55
CA LYS A 320 3.68 -16.30 15.63
C LYS A 320 5.05 -16.36 14.94
N TYR A 321 5.15 -15.85 13.71
CA TYR A 321 6.43 -15.78 13.00
C TYR A 321 7.44 -14.90 13.76
N TYR A 322 7.03 -13.72 14.25
CA TYR A 322 7.94 -12.84 14.99
C TYR A 322 8.53 -13.48 16.23
N LYS A 323 7.76 -14.31 16.95
CA LYS A 323 8.26 -15.08 18.09
C LYS A 323 9.24 -16.16 17.67
N GLU A 324 8.94 -16.91 16.61
CA GLU A 324 9.84 -17.94 16.06
C GLU A 324 11.17 -17.36 15.57
N ALA A 325 11.12 -16.18 14.94
CA ALA A 325 12.29 -15.47 14.43
C ALA A 325 13.04 -14.66 15.51
N GLY A 326 12.57 -14.65 16.76
CA GLY A 326 13.19 -13.89 17.86
C GLY A 326 13.06 -12.36 17.73
N LEU A 327 12.14 -11.88 16.89
CA LEU A 327 11.91 -10.46 16.64
C LEU A 327 10.96 -9.82 17.67
N MET A 328 10.11 -10.63 18.32
CA MET A 328 9.24 -10.21 19.42
C MET A 328 9.16 -11.28 20.52
N LYS A 329 8.88 -10.86 21.75
CA LYS A 329 8.68 -11.75 22.91
C LYS A 329 7.21 -12.14 23.09
#